data_AF-A0A5C5TGZ0-F1
#
_entry.id   AF-A0A5C5TGZ0-F1
#
_cell.length_a   1.000
_cell.length_b   1.000
_cell.length_c   1.000
_cell.angle_alpha   90.00
_cell.angle_beta   90.00
_cell.angle_gamma   90.00
#
_symmetry.space_group_name_H-M   'P 1'
#
loop_
_entity.id
_entity.type
_entity.pdbx_description
1 polymer ?
#
loop_
_entity_poly.entity_id
_entity_poly.type
_entity_poly.pdbx_seq_one_letter_code
_entity_poly.pdbx_strand_id
1 'polypeptide(L)'
;MRTNNGEALLLTAIKGLGLVGLPRFISADAVAAGRLVTVLDDFPMPAATLSALFPPRRRLTGRVRIVVEHLAKHVRSQMPSATVAADCCCVTSERTGP
;
A
#
# COMPACT_ATOMS: atom_id res chain seq x y z
N MET A 1 10.21 -5.50 14.79
CA MET A 1 10.19 -4.03 14.93
C MET A 1 8.74 -3.56 14.85
N ARG A 2 8.30 -2.63 15.71
CA ARG A 2 6.93 -2.07 15.67
C ARG A 2 7.02 -0.61 15.24
N THR A 3 6.31 -0.25 14.16
CA THR A 3 6.30 1.12 13.62
C THR A 3 4.94 1.39 12.97
N ASN A 4 4.58 2.66 12.81
CA ASN A 4 3.38 3.12 12.12
C ASN A 4 3.66 3.61 10.69
N ASN A 5 4.90 3.46 10.21
CA ASN A 5 5.30 3.86 8.87
C ASN A 5 5.49 2.63 7.96
N GLY A 6 4.75 2.59 6.86
CA GLY A 6 4.83 1.51 5.87
C GLY A 6 6.20 1.43 5.16
N GLU A 7 6.86 2.57 4.94
CA GLU A 7 8.18 2.58 4.29
C GLU A 7 9.27 2.02 5.21
N ALA A 8 9.20 2.33 6.51
CA ALA A 8 10.09 1.74 7.51
C ALA A 8 9.90 0.21 7.59
N LEU A 9 8.65 -0.26 7.54
CA LEU A 9 8.34 -1.71 7.47
C LEU A 9 8.93 -2.35 6.21
N LEU A 10 8.77 -1.71 5.05
CA LEU A 10 9.32 -2.19 3.78
C LEU A 10 10.83 -2.39 3.87
N LEU A 11 11.55 -1.38 4.39
CA LEU A 11 13.01 -1.46 4.56
C LEU A 11 13.42 -2.59 5.50
N THR A 12 12.64 -2.86 6.55
CA THR A 12 12.94 -3.99 7.45
C THR A 12 12.71 -5.35 6.80
N ALA A 13 11.68 -5.48 5.95
CA ALA A 13 11.42 -6.69 5.20
C ALA A 13 12.51 -6.96 4.14
N ILE A 14 12.97 -5.91 3.45
CA ILE A 14 14.10 -6.00 2.49
C ILE A 14 15.39 -6.43 3.20
N LYS A 15 15.56 -6.05 4.48
CA LYS A 15 16.69 -6.47 5.33
C LYS A 15 16.53 -7.87 5.92
N GLY A 16 15.42 -8.58 5.63
CA GLY A 16 15.19 -9.94 6.13
C GLY A 16 14.82 -9.99 7.62
N LEU A 17 14.32 -8.90 8.19
CA LEU A 17 13.99 -8.83 9.63
C LEU A 17 12.60 -9.40 9.98
N GLY A 18 11.92 -10.04 9.02
CA GLY A 18 10.65 -10.73 9.21
C GLY A 18 9.65 -10.54 8.06
N LEU A 19 8.41 -10.96 8.30
CA LEU A 19 7.25 -10.80 7.42
C LEU A 19 6.52 -9.48 7.72
N VAL A 20 6.03 -8.80 6.69
CA VAL A 20 5.24 -7.57 6.82
C VAL A 20 4.01 -7.62 5.92
N GLY A 21 2.86 -7.18 6.41
CA GLY A 21 1.68 -6.96 5.58
C GLY A 21 1.64 -5.50 5.13
N LEU A 22 1.86 -5.26 3.83
CA LEU A 22 1.90 -3.92 3.25
C LEU A 22 0.97 -3.80 2.05
N PRO A 23 0.35 -2.63 1.85
CA PRO A 23 -0.35 -2.32 0.62
C PRO A 23 0.56 -2.45 -0.61
N ARG A 24 -0.01 -2.95 -1.71
CA ARG A 24 0.72 -3.19 -2.96
C ARG A 24 1.40 -1.95 -3.52
N PHE A 25 0.87 -0.75 -3.31
CA PHE A 25 1.49 0.48 -3.81
C PHE A 25 2.82 0.83 -3.16
N ILE A 26 3.11 0.29 -1.96
CA ILE A 26 4.39 0.49 -1.27
C ILE A 26 5.37 -0.62 -1.64
N SER A 27 4.87 -1.85 -1.78
CA SER A 27 5.71 -3.04 -2.01
C SER A 27 5.93 -3.38 -3.49
N ALA A 28 5.13 -2.86 -4.43
CA ALA A 28 5.14 -3.22 -5.84
C ALA A 28 6.55 -3.17 -6.45
N ASP A 29 7.27 -2.07 -6.27
CA ASP A 29 8.61 -1.89 -6.85
C ASP A 29 9.64 -2.85 -6.25
N ALA A 30 9.50 -3.15 -4.96
CA ALA A 30 10.41 -4.07 -4.28
C ALA A 30 10.13 -5.53 -4.67
N VAL A 31 8.86 -5.89 -4.89
CA VAL A 31 8.45 -7.19 -5.41
C VAL A 31 8.88 -7.35 -6.87
N ALA A 32 8.64 -6.34 -7.71
CA ALA A 32 9.07 -6.34 -9.11
C ALA A 32 10.60 -6.44 -9.26
N ALA A 33 11.36 -5.83 -8.34
CA ALA A 33 12.81 -5.92 -8.30
C ALA A 33 13.35 -7.23 -7.71
N GLY A 34 12.48 -8.18 -7.30
CA GLY A 34 12.89 -9.45 -6.67
C GLY A 34 13.54 -9.29 -5.29
N ARG A 35 13.49 -8.08 -4.70
CA ARG A 35 13.97 -7.81 -3.34
C ARG A 35 12.99 -8.32 -2.29
N LEU A 36 11.81 -8.73 -2.71
CA LEU A 36 10.67 -9.09 -1.89
C LEU A 36 9.86 -10.14 -2.68
N VAL A 37 9.49 -11.27 -2.05
CA VAL A 37 8.58 -12.30 -2.58
C VAL A 37 7.25 -12.34 -1.83
N THR A 38 6.12 -12.46 -2.52
CA THR A 38 4.80 -12.59 -1.87
C THR A 38 4.62 -13.97 -1.24
N VAL A 39 4.08 -14.05 -0.03
CA VAL A 39 3.70 -15.29 0.65
C VAL A 39 2.31 -15.15 1.25
N LEU A 40 1.59 -16.28 1.44
CA LEU A 40 0.19 -16.32 1.90
C LEU A 40 -0.81 -15.69 0.91
N ASP A 41 -0.58 -15.85 -0.39
CA ASP A 41 -1.50 -15.35 -1.43
C ASP A 41 -2.92 -15.99 -1.34
N ASP A 42 -3.04 -17.17 -0.72
CA ASP A 42 -4.32 -17.85 -0.46
C ASP A 42 -5.11 -17.25 0.72
N PHE A 43 -4.50 -16.36 1.52
CA PHE A 43 -5.10 -15.76 2.71
C PHE A 43 -5.09 -14.22 2.61
N PRO A 44 -5.95 -13.63 1.75
CA PRO A 44 -5.97 -12.18 1.55
C PRO A 44 -6.40 -11.45 2.83
N MET A 45 -5.76 -10.32 3.14
CA MET A 45 -6.23 -9.48 4.25
C MET A 45 -7.47 -8.70 3.82
N PRO A 46 -8.33 -8.29 4.78
CA PRO A 46 -9.46 -7.43 4.49
C PRO A 46 -9.00 -6.16 3.78
N ALA A 47 -9.63 -5.89 2.64
CA ALA A 47 -9.26 -4.79 1.80
C ALA A 47 -9.64 -3.44 2.47
N ALA A 48 -8.73 -2.47 2.40
CA ALA A 48 -8.87 -1.17 3.03
C ALA A 48 -9.44 -0.13 2.06
N THR A 49 -10.42 0.67 2.50
CA THR A 49 -11.04 1.71 1.65
C THR A 49 -10.24 3.00 1.71
N LEU A 50 -9.90 3.57 0.55
CA LEU A 50 -9.32 4.93 0.48
C LEU A 50 -10.44 5.97 0.31
N SER A 51 -10.55 6.87 1.29
CA SER A 51 -11.59 7.90 1.32
C SER A 51 -10.98 9.30 1.46
N ALA A 52 -11.54 10.27 0.75
CA ALA A 52 -11.23 11.68 0.95
C ALA A 52 -12.21 12.28 1.98
N LEU A 53 -11.68 12.78 3.10
CA LEU A 53 -12.48 13.30 4.21
C LEU A 53 -12.54 14.83 4.19
N PHE A 54 -13.74 15.38 4.35
CA PHE A 54 -13.98 16.83 4.40
C PHE A 54 -14.89 17.20 5.57
N PRO A 55 -14.70 18.36 6.21
CA PRO A 55 -15.60 18.82 7.26
C PRO A 55 -17.03 19.06 6.73
N PRO A 56 -18.08 18.58 7.41
CA PRO A 56 -19.45 18.54 6.89
C PRO A 56 -20.08 19.92 6.65
N ARG A 57 -19.61 20.98 7.33
CA ARG A 57 -20.14 22.36 7.19
C ARG A 57 -19.29 23.28 6.33
N ARG A 58 -18.24 22.75 5.68
CA ARG A 58 -17.39 23.54 4.79
C ARG A 58 -17.89 23.35 3.36
N ARG A 59 -18.48 24.40 2.77
CA ARG A 59 -18.70 24.43 1.31
C ARG A 59 -17.35 24.18 0.66
N LEU A 60 -17.21 23.03 0.01
CA LEU A 60 -16.02 22.74 -0.80
C LEU A 60 -15.93 23.81 -1.88
N THR A 61 -14.83 24.55 -1.90
CA THR A 61 -14.59 25.51 -2.97
C THR A 61 -14.45 24.74 -4.29
N GLY A 62 -14.83 25.35 -5.41
CA GLY A 62 -14.74 24.69 -6.73
C GLY A 62 -13.34 24.14 -7.02
N ARG A 63 -12.29 24.81 -6.54
CA ARG A 63 -10.89 24.36 -6.63
C ARG A 63 -10.64 23.04 -5.91
N VAL A 64 -11.13 22.88 -4.67
CA VAL A 64 -10.95 21.62 -3.92
C VAL A 64 -11.68 20.47 -4.62
N ARG A 65 -12.90 20.72 -5.13
CA ARG A 65 -13.64 19.69 -5.88
C ARG A 65 -12.86 19.22 -7.11
N ILE A 66 -12.29 20.15 -7.89
CA ILE A 66 -11.49 19.81 -9.07
C ILE A 66 -10.25 19.00 -8.70
N VAL A 67 -9.56 19.37 -7.61
CA VAL A 67 -8.38 18.63 -7.14
C VAL A 67 -8.76 17.22 -6.70
N VAL A 68 -9.85 17.06 -5.97
CA VAL A 68 -10.33 15.76 -5.49
C VAL A 68 -10.75 14.87 -6.65
N GLU A 69 -11.46 15.43 -7.64
CA GLU A 69 -11.82 14.73 -8.87
C GLU A 69 -10.58 14.25 -9.63
N HIS A 70 -9.58 15.13 -9.76
CA HIS A 70 -8.33 14.82 -10.43
C HIS A 70 -7.54 13.72 -9.70
N LEU A 71 -7.46 13.79 -8.37
CA LEU A 71 -6.85 12.77 -7.53
C LEU A 71 -7.59 11.44 -7.64
N ALA A 72 -8.92 11.44 -7.53
CA ALA A 72 -9.72 10.23 -7.65
C ALA A 72 -9.50 9.54 -9.01
N LYS A 73 -9.40 10.32 -10.09
CA LYS A 73 -9.10 9.79 -11.44
C LYS A 73 -7.70 9.14 -11.51
N HIS A 74 -6.68 9.79 -10.97
CA HIS A 74 -5.31 9.27 -10.99
C HIS A 74 -5.14 8.05 -10.08
N VAL A 75 -5.68 8.12 -8.88
CA VAL A 75 -5.59 7.03 -7.91
C VAL A 75 -6.33 5.79 -8.44
N ARG A 76 -7.51 5.95 -9.06
CA ARG A 76 -8.22 4.83 -9.68
C ARG A 76 -7.46 4.20 -10.84
N SER A 77 -6.67 4.99 -11.58
CA SER A 77 -5.81 4.47 -12.66
C SER A 77 -4.62 3.67 -12.14
N GLN A 78 -4.08 4.03 -10.98
CA GLN A 78 -2.97 3.31 -10.34
C GLN A 78 -3.45 2.16 -9.45
N MET A 79 -4.69 2.23 -8.98
CA MET A 79 -5.36 1.26 -8.12
C MET A 79 -6.76 0.99 -8.67
N PRO A 80 -6.92 0.01 -9.57
CA PRO A 80 -8.21 -0.27 -10.22
C PRO A 80 -9.30 -0.76 -9.24
N SER A 81 -8.92 -1.22 -8.05
CA SER A 81 -9.85 -1.41 -6.93
C SER A 81 -9.75 -0.21 -5.99
N ALA A 82 -10.85 0.54 -5.81
CA ALA A 82 -10.96 1.58 -4.79
C ALA A 82 -10.86 1.04 -3.35
N THR A 83 -10.68 -0.27 -3.24
CA THR A 83 -10.20 -0.96 -2.07
C THR A 83 -8.72 -1.23 -2.28
N VAL A 84 -7.88 -0.57 -1.47
CA VAL A 84 -6.49 -0.97 -1.26
C VAL A 84 -6.55 -2.38 -0.75
N ALA A 85 -6.41 -3.35 -1.64
CA ALA A 85 -6.22 -4.71 -1.21
C ALA A 85 -4.98 -4.65 -0.32
N ALA A 86 -5.21 -4.89 0.97
CA ALA A 86 -4.18 -5.43 1.82
C ALA A 86 -3.99 -6.85 1.30
N ASP A 87 -3.50 -6.97 0.07
CA ASP A 87 -2.99 -8.22 -0.44
C ASP A 87 -1.95 -8.58 0.59
N CYS A 88 -2.12 -9.75 1.18
CA CYS A 88 -1.17 -10.30 2.11
C CYS A 88 0.06 -10.68 1.31
N CYS A 89 0.75 -9.70 0.72
CA CYS A 89 2.14 -9.85 0.37
C CYS A 89 2.85 -9.77 1.71
N CYS A 90 2.75 -10.84 2.51
CA CYS A 90 3.76 -11.10 3.50
C CYS A 90 5.02 -11.31 2.70
N VAL A 91 6.04 -10.49 2.95
CA VAL A 91 7.24 -10.57 2.15
C VAL A 91 8.48 -10.80 2.97
N THR A 92 9.24 -11.83 2.60
CA THR A 92 10.61 -12.06 3.03
C THR A 92 11.57 -11.88 1.84
N SER A 93 12.68 -11.20 2.08
CA SER A 93 13.90 -11.39 1.30
C SER A 93 14.68 -12.52 1.97
N GLU A 94 14.51 -13.76 1.50
CA GLU A 94 15.51 -14.79 1.78
C GLU A 94 16.77 -14.43 1.00
N ARG A 95 17.71 -13.77 1.66
CA ARG A 95 19.07 -13.66 1.12
C ARG A 95 19.75 -14.99 1.46
N THR A 96 19.62 -15.95 0.53
CA THR A 96 20.41 -17.19 0.51
C THR A 96 21.89 -16.81 0.56
N GLY A 97 22.61 -17.35 1.55
CA GLY A 97 24.05 -17.15 1.75
C GLY A 97 24.91 -17.70 0.62
N PRO A 98 26.22 -17.43 0.68
CA PRO A 98 27.15 -18.45 1.17
C PRO A 98 27.66 -18.19 2.59
#